data_AF-A0A9X2NKM8-F1
#
_entry.id   AF-A0A9X2NKM8-F1
#
_cell.length_a   1.000
_cell.length_b   1.000
_cell.length_c   1.000
_cell.angle_alpha   90.00
_cell.angle_beta   90.00
_cell.angle_gamma   90.00
#
_symmetry.space_group_name_H-M   'P 1'
#
loop_
_entity.id
_entity.type
_entity.pdbx_description
1 polymer ?
#
loop_
_entity_poly.entity_id
_entity_poly.type
_entity_poly.pdbx_seq_one_letter_code
_entity_poly.pdbx_strand_id
1 'polypeptide(L)'
;MTLDHGELNEYLLWVNEEAQTAKISSELKFRSPPRERLRANDRFVRALVTEEVAWSTSAGAHHEFGELTESQLRAVYWEAAERARTTAVSFGAAGHRTLDEYFAVDPSRSEEAALARARGAITPHSPADYLLRTIDEFSVSTGTGPARACRQAMSLLAQGWEGLISERSRGRASSVLRAADLLRAFHETAGSPTPRRRQVEQLPSRGRTDSSPVLLTTAEAREFSTLYMLGKYPFTTKEYEVAGDLVALPRLRSAMLAAHLHFTASSAKPLAELLSAWGTPRVLLPFTEAFVGRTGPGAPLSPNPKLITVLCNNVVPAMAGELIRRGLPAAALDSRAVHAGVVSAKRRHIFSLAVAMFDRFGGPLSSTVRISGFSMRACPALVPFSSFIETWLPYHFDRYERQ
;
A
#
# COMPACT_ATOMS: atom_id res chain seq x y z
N MET A 1 11.32 22.02 2.67
CA MET A 1 12.71 21.63 2.36
C MET A 1 12.78 21.60 0.85
N THR A 2 13.47 22.53 0.20
CA THR A 2 13.42 22.63 -1.28
C THR A 2 14.08 21.40 -1.89
N LEU A 3 13.32 20.58 -2.62
CA LEU A 3 13.85 19.43 -3.34
C LEU A 3 14.77 19.90 -4.48
N ASP A 4 15.83 19.15 -4.77
CA ASP A 4 16.76 19.49 -5.86
C ASP A 4 16.86 18.44 -6.98
N HIS A 5 17.46 18.83 -8.11
CA HIS A 5 17.65 17.98 -9.28
C HIS A 5 18.58 16.78 -9.01
N GLY A 6 19.47 16.87 -8.03
CA GLY A 6 20.30 15.76 -7.58
C GLY A 6 19.46 14.66 -6.93
N GLU A 7 18.52 15.03 -6.05
CA GLU A 7 17.59 14.09 -5.42
C GLU A 7 16.66 13.41 -6.43
N LEU A 8 16.20 14.13 -7.46
CA LEU A 8 15.45 13.50 -8.56
C LEU A 8 16.33 12.52 -9.35
N ASN A 9 17.56 12.88 -9.69
CA ASN A 9 18.46 11.98 -10.42
C ASN A 9 18.73 10.70 -9.62
N GLU A 10 18.99 10.82 -8.31
CA GLU A 10 19.10 9.67 -7.43
C GLU A 10 17.81 8.83 -7.43
N TYR A 11 16.65 9.46 -7.26
CA TYR A 11 15.36 8.78 -7.32
C TYR A 11 15.19 8.03 -8.66
N LEU A 12 15.47 8.67 -9.80
CA LEU A 12 15.30 8.09 -11.14
C LEU A 12 16.33 7.02 -11.49
N LEU A 13 17.50 6.99 -10.84
CA LEU A 13 18.43 5.86 -10.96
C LEU A 13 17.85 4.58 -10.36
N TRP A 14 16.98 4.71 -9.35
CA TRP A 14 16.48 3.57 -8.57
C TRP A 14 14.98 3.33 -8.71
N VAL A 15 14.23 4.26 -9.30
CA VAL A 15 12.83 4.11 -9.68
C VAL A 15 12.74 4.04 -11.21
N ASN A 16 12.28 2.91 -11.71
CA ASN A 16 11.74 2.74 -13.05
C ASN A 16 10.44 1.94 -12.92
N GLU A 17 9.75 1.64 -14.02
CA GLU A 17 8.54 0.79 -14.02
C GLU A 17 8.81 -0.54 -13.31
N GLU A 18 9.96 -1.16 -13.61
CA GLU A 18 10.40 -2.37 -12.94
C GLU A 18 10.72 -2.20 -11.46
N ALA A 19 11.01 -0.99 -10.96
CA ALA A 19 11.45 -0.71 -9.60
C ALA A 19 10.38 -0.09 -8.68
N GLN A 20 9.42 0.63 -9.25
CA GLN A 20 8.05 0.74 -8.70
C GLN A 20 7.50 -0.67 -8.46
N THR A 21 7.67 -1.54 -9.46
CA THR A 21 7.39 -2.98 -9.34
C THR A 21 8.44 -3.70 -8.48
N ALA A 22 9.67 -3.20 -8.31
CA ALA A 22 10.72 -3.85 -7.50
C ALA A 22 10.60 -3.61 -6.01
N LYS A 23 9.87 -2.57 -5.59
CA LYS A 23 9.38 -2.48 -4.21
C LYS A 23 8.46 -3.68 -3.86
N ILE A 24 7.81 -4.28 -4.86
CA ILE A 24 7.10 -5.58 -4.77
C ILE A 24 8.01 -6.75 -5.22
N SER A 25 9.01 -6.50 -6.06
CA SER A 25 9.94 -7.53 -6.52
C SER A 25 11.04 -7.88 -5.52
N SER A 26 11.22 -7.21 -4.38
CA SER A 26 12.03 -7.78 -3.30
C SER A 26 11.45 -9.13 -2.87
N GLU A 27 10.12 -9.25 -2.87
CA GLU A 27 9.35 -10.44 -2.49
C GLU A 27 9.37 -11.52 -3.57
N LEU A 28 9.52 -11.11 -4.84
CA LEU A 28 9.42 -11.99 -6.02
C LEU A 28 10.79 -12.34 -6.64
N LYS A 29 11.71 -11.37 -6.69
CA LYS A 29 13.02 -11.41 -7.36
C LYS A 29 14.21 -11.40 -6.38
N PHE A 30 13.99 -11.17 -5.08
CA PHE A 30 15.02 -11.10 -4.03
C PHE A 30 16.17 -10.13 -4.34
N ARG A 31 15.79 -8.92 -4.75
CA ARG A 31 16.73 -7.85 -5.08
C ARG A 31 16.23 -6.53 -4.50
N SER A 32 16.74 -6.18 -3.32
CA SER A 32 16.34 -4.94 -2.63
C SER A 32 17.37 -3.84 -2.88
N PRO A 33 16.94 -2.59 -3.11
CA PRO A 33 17.87 -1.47 -3.01
C PRO A 33 18.41 -1.36 -1.57
N PRO A 34 19.62 -0.81 -1.37
CA PRO A 34 20.16 -0.50 -0.04
C PRO A 34 19.18 0.31 0.82
N ARG A 35 19.21 0.08 2.14
CA ARG A 35 18.28 0.70 3.10
C ARG A 35 18.33 2.23 3.06
N GLU A 36 19.51 2.82 2.96
CA GLU A 36 19.65 4.28 2.88
C GLU A 36 18.96 4.84 1.64
N ARG A 37 19.05 4.12 0.51
CA ARG A 37 18.41 4.52 -0.75
C ARG A 37 16.90 4.39 -0.70
N LEU A 38 16.37 3.34 -0.09
CA LEU A 38 14.93 3.22 0.11
C LEU A 38 14.39 4.37 0.97
N ARG A 39 15.11 4.73 2.05
CA ARG A 39 14.76 5.88 2.89
C ARG A 39 14.86 7.21 2.12
N ALA A 40 15.89 7.39 1.29
CA ALA A 40 16.04 8.57 0.44
C ALA A 40 14.87 8.70 -0.55
N ASN A 41 14.54 7.61 -1.27
CA ASN A 41 13.41 7.57 -2.19
C ASN A 41 12.09 7.85 -1.49
N ASP A 42 11.85 7.25 -0.31
CA ASP A 42 10.60 7.46 0.42
C ASP A 42 10.50 8.89 0.99
N ARG A 43 11.63 9.54 1.36
CA ARG A 43 11.67 10.97 1.72
C ARG A 43 11.39 11.87 0.52
N PHE A 44 12.09 11.65 -0.59
CA PHE A 44 11.90 12.41 -1.83
C PHE A 44 10.43 12.36 -2.28
N VAL A 45 9.86 11.16 -2.35
CA VAL A 45 8.47 10.98 -2.77
C VAL A 45 7.49 11.64 -1.80
N ARG A 46 7.74 11.59 -0.47
CA ARG A 46 6.89 12.29 0.50
C ARG A 46 6.94 13.80 0.26
N ALA A 47 8.14 14.38 0.18
CA ALA A 47 8.32 15.80 -0.07
C ALA A 47 7.68 16.23 -1.40
N LEU A 48 7.84 15.44 -2.47
CA LEU A 48 7.21 15.68 -3.77
C LEU A 48 5.67 15.75 -3.64
N VAL A 49 5.09 14.81 -2.89
CA VAL A 49 3.65 14.75 -2.69
C VAL A 49 3.13 15.86 -1.77
N THR A 50 3.86 16.25 -0.74
CA THR A 50 3.36 17.17 0.30
C THR A 50 3.75 18.63 0.09
N GLU A 51 4.90 18.89 -0.53
CA GLU A 51 5.49 20.23 -0.61
C GLU A 51 5.44 20.80 -2.04
N GLU A 52 5.61 19.96 -3.07
CA GLU A 52 5.70 20.43 -4.47
C GLU A 52 4.34 20.44 -5.19
N VAL A 53 3.39 19.58 -4.79
CA VAL A 53 2.07 19.52 -5.43
C VAL A 53 1.03 20.19 -4.55
N ALA A 54 0.55 21.36 -4.99
CA ALA A 54 -0.60 22.03 -4.41
C ALA A 54 -1.90 21.30 -4.80
N TRP A 55 -2.29 20.29 -4.01
CA TRP A 55 -3.54 19.58 -4.21
C TRP A 55 -4.71 20.52 -3.92
N SER A 56 -5.33 21.05 -4.97
CA SER A 56 -6.53 21.86 -4.82
C SER A 56 -7.65 21.01 -4.24
N THR A 57 -8.07 21.35 -3.02
CA THR A 57 -9.31 20.86 -2.40
C THR A 57 -10.43 21.90 -2.50
N SER A 58 -10.16 23.06 -3.10
CA SER A 58 -11.11 24.16 -3.17
C SER A 58 -12.23 23.83 -4.18
N ALA A 59 -13.46 24.05 -3.74
CA ALA A 59 -14.67 23.66 -4.45
C ALA A 59 -14.95 24.42 -5.76
N GLY A 60 -14.09 25.36 -6.14
CA GLY A 60 -14.34 26.34 -7.20
C GLY A 60 -13.95 25.92 -8.62
N ALA A 61 -13.32 24.76 -8.81
CA ALA A 61 -12.95 24.30 -10.15
C ALA A 61 -13.56 22.91 -10.39
N HIS A 62 -14.42 22.80 -11.40
CA HIS A 62 -14.99 21.55 -11.94
C HIS A 62 -16.25 20.98 -11.23
N HIS A 63 -17.33 21.78 -11.19
CA HIS A 63 -18.69 21.29 -10.89
C HIS A 63 -19.29 20.41 -12.01
N GLU A 64 -18.64 20.31 -13.17
CA GLU A 64 -19.22 19.76 -14.40
C GLU A 64 -19.60 18.27 -14.31
N PHE A 65 -18.85 17.46 -13.56
CA PHE A 65 -19.12 16.01 -13.46
C PHE A 65 -20.30 15.67 -12.56
N GLY A 66 -20.83 16.62 -11.77
CA GLY A 66 -22.00 16.39 -10.92
C GLY A 66 -23.33 16.53 -11.67
N GLU A 67 -23.31 17.03 -12.90
CA GLU A 67 -24.48 17.31 -13.74
C GLU A 67 -24.68 16.28 -14.85
N LEU A 68 -23.67 15.45 -15.11
CA LEU A 68 -23.76 14.37 -16.08
C LEU A 68 -24.72 13.28 -15.58
N THR A 69 -25.53 12.73 -16.48
CA THR A 69 -26.24 11.48 -16.23
C THR A 69 -25.25 10.32 -16.05
N GLU A 70 -25.68 9.22 -15.41
CA GLU A 70 -24.82 8.03 -15.23
C GLU A 70 -24.21 7.55 -16.56
N SER A 71 -25.03 7.46 -17.63
CA SER A 71 -24.54 7.02 -18.94
C SER A 71 -23.48 7.95 -19.51
N GLN A 72 -23.65 9.27 -19.36
CA GLN A 72 -22.68 10.25 -19.85
C GLN A 72 -21.38 10.18 -19.04
N LEU A 73 -21.48 10.10 -17.71
CA LEU A 73 -20.32 10.00 -16.84
C LEU A 73 -19.48 8.76 -17.15
N ARG A 74 -20.14 7.60 -17.32
CA ARG A 74 -19.48 6.34 -17.67
C ARG A 74 -18.79 6.42 -19.02
N ALA A 75 -19.44 7.01 -20.01
CA ALA A 75 -18.87 7.22 -21.34
C ALA A 75 -17.62 8.10 -21.28
N VAL A 76 -17.71 9.29 -20.64
CA VAL A 76 -16.60 10.23 -20.48
C VAL A 76 -15.43 9.59 -19.74
N TYR A 77 -15.70 8.88 -18.65
CA TYR A 77 -14.67 8.18 -17.88
C TYR A 77 -13.97 7.12 -18.72
N TRP A 78 -14.76 6.25 -19.35
CA TRP A 78 -14.22 5.12 -20.08
C TRP A 78 -13.42 5.54 -21.30
N GLU A 79 -13.89 6.54 -22.05
CA GLU A 79 -13.16 7.12 -23.18
C GLU A 79 -11.79 7.70 -22.74
N ALA A 80 -11.73 8.35 -21.57
CA ALA A 80 -10.48 8.88 -21.03
C ALA A 80 -9.51 7.78 -20.56
N ALA A 81 -10.03 6.74 -19.90
CA ALA A 81 -9.24 5.61 -19.39
C ALA A 81 -8.75 4.68 -20.50
N GLU A 82 -9.61 4.35 -21.47
CA GLU A 82 -9.33 3.43 -22.57
C GLU A 82 -8.19 3.95 -23.46
N ARG A 83 -8.17 5.26 -23.74
CA ARG A 83 -7.07 5.91 -24.48
C ARG A 83 -5.70 5.75 -23.82
N ALA A 84 -5.65 5.58 -22.50
CA ALA A 84 -4.41 5.39 -21.76
C ALA A 84 -4.22 3.95 -21.26
N ARG A 85 -5.04 3.00 -21.72
CA ARG A 85 -5.08 1.62 -21.21
C ARG A 85 -3.72 0.93 -21.28
N THR A 86 -3.01 1.02 -22.40
CA THR A 86 -1.69 0.38 -22.56
C THR A 86 -0.73 0.85 -21.48
N THR A 87 -0.65 2.16 -21.24
CA THR A 87 0.18 2.74 -20.18
C THR A 87 -0.31 2.32 -18.79
N ALA A 88 -1.63 2.36 -18.55
CA ALA A 88 -2.22 1.92 -17.28
C ALA A 88 -1.88 0.47 -16.95
N VAL A 89 -1.91 -0.43 -17.94
CA VAL A 89 -1.53 -1.85 -17.79
C VAL A 89 -0.05 -2.00 -17.46
N SER A 90 0.84 -1.23 -18.10
CA SER A 90 2.27 -1.21 -17.72
C SER A 90 2.49 -0.79 -16.26
N PHE A 91 1.57 -0.01 -15.69
CA PHE A 91 1.55 0.37 -14.26
C PHE A 91 0.67 -0.51 -13.37
N GLY A 92 0.28 -1.69 -13.86
CA GLY A 92 -0.40 -2.72 -13.08
C GLY A 92 -1.92 -2.59 -12.99
N ALA A 93 -2.56 -1.87 -13.91
CA ALA A 93 -4.00 -2.04 -14.13
C ALA A 93 -4.29 -3.42 -14.76
N ALA A 94 -5.44 -4.03 -14.43
CA ALA A 94 -5.78 -5.39 -14.84
C ALA A 94 -6.05 -5.58 -16.35
N GLY A 95 -6.11 -4.49 -17.14
CA GLY A 95 -6.25 -4.57 -18.60
C GLY A 95 -7.65 -5.01 -19.06
N HIS A 96 -8.66 -4.86 -18.20
CA HIS A 96 -10.04 -5.18 -18.51
C HIS A 96 -10.55 -4.47 -19.78
N ARG A 97 -11.54 -5.09 -20.42
CA ARG A 97 -12.12 -4.63 -21.69
C ARG A 97 -13.31 -3.71 -21.46
N THR A 98 -13.91 -3.75 -20.27
CA THR A 98 -15.06 -2.95 -19.90
C THR A 98 -14.83 -2.24 -18.58
N LEU A 99 -15.55 -1.13 -18.38
CA LEU A 99 -15.51 -0.38 -17.13
C LEU A 99 -16.05 -1.20 -15.94
N ASP A 100 -17.07 -2.02 -16.15
CA ASP A 100 -17.72 -2.79 -15.07
C ASP A 100 -16.81 -3.83 -14.43
N GLU A 101 -15.88 -4.40 -15.18
CA GLU A 101 -14.89 -5.35 -14.65
C GLU A 101 -13.98 -4.72 -13.57
N TYR A 102 -13.82 -3.39 -13.54
CA TYR A 102 -13.09 -2.70 -12.47
C TYR A 102 -13.92 -2.55 -11.18
N PHE A 103 -15.25 -2.67 -11.25
CA PHE A 103 -16.17 -2.57 -10.11
C PHE A 103 -16.41 -3.93 -9.44
N ALA A 104 -15.32 -4.53 -8.99
CA ALA A 104 -15.35 -5.82 -8.30
C ALA A 104 -14.59 -5.75 -6.97
N VAL A 105 -15.15 -6.44 -5.98
CA VAL A 105 -14.46 -6.77 -4.73
C VAL A 105 -13.93 -8.19 -4.84
N ASP A 106 -12.77 -8.46 -4.23
CA ASP A 106 -12.17 -9.78 -4.17
C ASP A 106 -12.31 -10.35 -2.75
N PRO A 107 -13.28 -11.25 -2.49
CA PRO A 107 -13.49 -11.84 -1.15
C PRO A 107 -12.28 -12.63 -0.65
N SER A 108 -11.40 -13.08 -1.55
CA SER A 108 -10.15 -13.73 -1.15
C SER A 108 -9.23 -12.77 -0.38
N ARG A 109 -9.44 -11.47 -0.47
CA ARG A 109 -8.72 -10.44 0.29
C ARG A 109 -9.26 -10.20 1.69
N SER A 110 -10.28 -10.94 2.13
CA SER A 110 -10.72 -10.92 3.52
C SER A 110 -9.62 -11.39 4.47
N GLU A 111 -9.64 -10.88 5.70
CA GLU A 111 -8.70 -11.21 6.76
C GLU A 111 -8.70 -12.71 7.05
N GLU A 112 -9.89 -13.32 7.11
CA GLU A 112 -10.07 -14.75 7.36
C GLU A 112 -9.53 -15.58 6.20
N ALA A 113 -9.83 -15.21 4.94
CA ALA A 113 -9.31 -15.94 3.78
C ALA A 113 -7.79 -15.80 3.66
N ALA A 114 -7.24 -14.61 3.93
CA ALA A 114 -5.81 -14.35 3.93
C ALA A 114 -5.09 -15.15 5.03
N LEU A 115 -5.64 -15.18 6.24
CA LEU A 115 -5.10 -15.97 7.36
C LEU A 115 -5.18 -17.47 7.08
N ALA A 116 -6.29 -17.96 6.54
CA ALA A 116 -6.46 -19.37 6.19
C ALA A 116 -5.44 -19.80 5.13
N ARG A 117 -5.21 -18.99 4.09
CA ARG A 117 -4.16 -19.23 3.10
C ARG A 117 -2.77 -19.23 3.72
N ALA A 118 -2.47 -18.28 4.60
CA ALA A 118 -1.18 -18.24 5.28
C ALA A 118 -0.95 -19.51 6.11
N ARG A 119 -1.94 -19.94 6.90
CA ARG A 119 -1.87 -21.17 7.70
C ARG A 119 -1.69 -22.43 6.86
N GLY A 120 -2.34 -22.49 5.68
CA GLY A 120 -2.20 -23.62 4.76
C GLY A 120 -0.85 -23.68 4.01
N ALA A 121 -0.09 -22.59 3.98
CA ALA A 121 1.14 -22.47 3.19
C ALA A 121 2.42 -22.43 4.03
N ILE A 122 2.33 -22.25 5.35
CA ILE A 122 3.48 -22.07 6.22
C ILE A 122 4.04 -23.41 6.71
N THR A 123 5.35 -23.58 6.52
CA THR A 123 6.07 -24.76 7.02
C THR A 123 6.30 -24.64 8.55
N PRO A 124 6.03 -25.69 9.36
CA PRO A 124 6.29 -25.66 10.79
C PRO A 124 7.75 -25.31 11.13
N HIS A 125 7.95 -24.48 12.14
CA HIS A 125 9.25 -23.95 12.60
C HIS A 125 10.01 -23.12 11.57
N SER A 126 9.38 -22.72 10.45
CA SER A 126 9.95 -21.75 9.52
C SER A 126 9.96 -20.34 10.12
N PRO A 127 10.73 -19.39 9.55
CA PRO A 127 10.65 -17.99 9.96
C PRO A 127 9.21 -17.44 9.91
N ALA A 128 8.42 -17.87 8.92
CA ALA A 128 7.02 -17.46 8.80
C ALA A 128 6.15 -18.05 9.94
N ASP A 129 6.37 -19.30 10.35
CA ASP A 129 5.65 -19.89 11.49
C ASP A 129 5.85 -19.08 12.78
N TYR A 130 7.09 -18.68 13.11
CA TYR A 130 7.33 -17.86 14.30
C TYR A 130 6.67 -16.47 14.23
N LEU A 131 6.66 -15.84 13.05
CA LEU A 131 5.92 -14.59 12.86
C LEU A 131 4.41 -14.82 13.01
N LEU A 132 3.85 -15.90 12.44
CA LEU A 132 2.43 -16.22 12.54
C LEU A 132 2.02 -16.44 14.00
N ARG A 133 2.83 -17.16 14.79
CA ARG A 133 2.58 -17.33 16.23
C ARG A 133 2.59 -16.01 16.98
N THR A 134 3.52 -15.11 16.65
CA THR A 134 3.55 -13.75 17.22
C THR A 134 2.29 -12.97 16.86
N ILE A 135 1.81 -13.12 15.62
CA ILE A 135 0.57 -12.50 15.15
C ILE A 135 -0.63 -13.04 15.93
N ASP A 136 -0.72 -14.36 16.10
CA ASP A 136 -1.80 -15.01 16.87
C ASP A 136 -1.79 -14.52 18.34
N GLU A 137 -0.62 -14.46 18.99
CA GLU A 137 -0.48 -13.95 20.36
C GLU A 137 -0.88 -12.48 20.49
N PHE A 138 -0.45 -11.62 19.56
CA PHE A 138 -0.85 -10.21 19.54
C PHE A 138 -2.34 -10.04 19.28
N SER A 139 -2.90 -10.81 18.35
CA SER A 139 -4.32 -10.81 18.03
C SER A 139 -5.15 -11.11 19.28
N VAL A 140 -4.81 -12.18 20.01
CA VAL A 140 -5.48 -12.58 21.26
C VAL A 140 -5.27 -11.56 22.38
N SER A 141 -4.03 -11.16 22.66
CA SER A 141 -3.70 -10.30 23.81
C SER A 141 -4.23 -8.87 23.68
N THR A 142 -4.33 -8.35 22.45
CA THR A 142 -4.82 -6.99 22.19
C THR A 142 -6.30 -6.95 21.80
N GLY A 143 -6.93 -8.11 21.56
CA GLY A 143 -8.29 -8.20 21.01
C GLY A 143 -8.40 -7.55 19.63
N THR A 144 -7.33 -7.58 18.83
CA THR A 144 -7.31 -6.99 17.48
C THR A 144 -7.25 -8.06 16.41
N GLY A 145 -7.74 -7.75 15.20
CA GLY A 145 -7.68 -8.68 14.07
C GLY A 145 -6.24 -9.04 13.64
N PRO A 146 -6.02 -10.23 13.06
CA PRO A 146 -4.73 -10.71 12.56
C PRO A 146 -3.95 -9.71 11.71
N ALA A 147 -4.58 -8.92 10.85
CA ALA A 147 -3.91 -7.91 10.02
C ALA A 147 -3.33 -6.78 10.86
N ARG A 148 -4.03 -6.34 11.91
CA ARG A 148 -3.52 -5.32 12.84
C ARG A 148 -2.37 -5.86 13.69
N ALA A 149 -2.53 -7.07 14.21
CA ALA A 149 -1.46 -7.79 14.90
C ALA A 149 -0.21 -7.98 14.02
N CYS A 150 -0.40 -8.33 12.74
CA CYS A 150 0.68 -8.42 11.75
C CYS A 150 1.41 -7.09 11.56
N ARG A 151 0.69 -5.98 11.39
CA ARG A 151 1.33 -4.65 11.28
C ARG A 151 2.12 -4.29 12.54
N GLN A 152 1.59 -4.62 13.72
CA GLN A 152 2.28 -4.40 14.99
C GLN A 152 3.55 -5.24 15.11
N ALA A 153 3.46 -6.55 14.85
CA ALA A 153 4.61 -7.45 14.86
C ALA A 153 5.70 -6.99 13.89
N MET A 154 5.34 -6.67 12.65
CA MET A 154 6.29 -6.18 11.64
C MET A 154 6.88 -4.81 12.01
N SER A 155 6.13 -3.92 12.65
CA SER A 155 6.65 -2.64 13.14
C SER A 155 7.68 -2.82 14.25
N LEU A 156 7.40 -3.69 15.22
CA LEU A 156 8.33 -4.02 16.30
C LEU A 156 9.59 -4.71 15.77
N LEU A 157 9.42 -5.66 14.84
CA LEU A 157 10.52 -6.34 14.19
C LEU A 157 11.41 -5.36 13.42
N ALA A 158 10.81 -4.42 12.69
CA ALA A 158 11.53 -3.39 11.95
C ALA A 158 12.34 -2.43 12.85
N GLN A 159 11.81 -2.12 14.04
CA GLN A 159 12.48 -1.26 15.03
C GLN A 159 13.59 -2.00 15.79
N GLY A 160 13.35 -3.27 16.14
CA GLY A 160 14.26 -4.10 16.95
C GLY A 160 15.31 -4.89 16.17
N TRP A 161 15.26 -4.91 14.83
CA TRP A 161 16.06 -5.80 13.99
C TRP A 161 17.56 -5.79 14.28
N GLU A 162 18.19 -4.61 14.33
CA GLU A 162 19.63 -4.48 14.57
C GLU A 162 20.01 -4.95 15.99
N GLY A 163 19.15 -4.68 16.96
CA GLY A 163 19.33 -5.12 18.35
C GLY A 163 19.29 -6.63 18.46
N LEU A 164 18.35 -7.27 17.74
CA LEU A 164 18.19 -8.71 17.69
C LEU A 164 19.40 -9.42 17.07
N ILE A 165 19.93 -8.88 15.95
CA ILE A 165 21.17 -9.37 15.34
C ILE A 165 22.34 -9.20 16.33
N SER A 166 22.51 -8.00 16.87
CA SER A 166 23.63 -7.68 17.76
C SER A 166 23.66 -8.58 19.00
N GLU A 167 22.51 -8.81 19.63
CA GLU A 167 22.41 -9.69 20.80
C GLU A 167 22.80 -11.14 20.48
N ARG A 168 22.42 -11.65 19.30
CA ARG A 168 22.73 -13.02 18.88
C ARG A 168 24.15 -13.19 18.31
N SER A 169 24.76 -12.11 17.82
CA SER A 169 26.14 -12.10 17.35
C SER A 169 27.17 -11.87 18.46
N ARG A 170 26.77 -11.46 19.67
CA ARG A 170 27.71 -11.25 20.79
C ARG A 170 28.51 -12.52 21.09
N GLY A 171 29.83 -12.40 21.09
CA GLY A 171 30.76 -13.50 21.39
C GLY A 171 30.95 -14.51 20.26
N ARG A 172 30.35 -14.31 19.09
CA ARG A 172 30.55 -15.15 17.90
C ARG A 172 31.27 -14.35 16.82
N ALA A 173 32.52 -14.72 16.52
CA ALA A 173 33.23 -14.14 15.38
C ALA A 173 32.51 -14.49 14.07
N SER A 174 31.99 -13.50 13.34
CA SER A 174 31.54 -13.60 11.95
C SER A 174 30.69 -14.85 11.62
N SER A 175 29.75 -15.26 12.48
CA SER A 175 28.89 -16.41 12.18
C SER A 175 27.66 -16.00 11.38
N VAL A 176 27.30 -16.76 10.35
CA VAL A 176 26.00 -16.67 9.66
C VAL A 176 24.86 -16.90 10.67
N LEU A 177 23.81 -16.08 10.62
CA LEU A 177 22.60 -16.26 11.44
C LEU A 177 21.48 -16.85 10.59
N ARG A 178 20.72 -17.81 11.14
CA ARG A 178 19.50 -18.31 10.49
C ARG A 178 18.32 -17.41 10.87
N ALA A 179 17.50 -17.05 9.88
CA ALA A 179 16.32 -16.22 10.11
C ALA A 179 15.34 -16.87 11.12
N ALA A 180 15.20 -18.20 11.09
CA ALA A 180 14.33 -18.94 12.01
C ALA A 180 14.74 -18.75 13.48
N ASP A 181 16.05 -18.73 13.79
CA ASP A 181 16.54 -18.52 15.16
C ASP A 181 16.24 -17.11 15.67
N LEU A 182 16.40 -16.10 14.79
CA LEU A 182 16.08 -14.72 15.12
C LEU A 182 14.57 -14.53 15.31
N LEU A 183 13.73 -15.08 14.43
CA LEU A 183 12.29 -14.91 14.58
C LEU A 183 11.68 -15.73 15.72
N ARG A 184 12.27 -16.88 16.06
CA ARG A 184 11.97 -17.55 17.32
C ARG A 184 12.27 -16.66 18.52
N ALA A 185 13.45 -16.05 18.57
CA ALA A 185 13.84 -15.14 19.63
C ALA A 185 12.93 -13.90 19.72
N PHE A 186 12.54 -13.38 18.56
CA PHE A 186 11.57 -12.28 18.48
C PHE A 186 10.23 -12.70 19.06
N HIS A 187 9.70 -13.87 18.70
CA HIS A 187 8.46 -14.41 19.25
C HIS A 187 8.53 -14.59 20.78
N GLU A 188 9.58 -15.24 21.29
CA GLU A 188 9.80 -15.45 22.74
C GLU A 188 9.84 -14.12 23.53
N THR A 189 10.36 -13.05 22.92
CA THR A 189 10.45 -11.74 23.57
C THR A 189 9.18 -10.91 23.39
N ALA A 190 8.48 -11.05 22.27
CA ALA A 190 7.23 -10.38 21.97
C ALA A 190 6.06 -10.90 22.83
N GLY A 191 6.03 -12.21 23.13
CA GLY A 191 5.01 -12.86 23.94
C GLY A 191 5.17 -12.68 25.46
N SER A 192 6.23 -11.99 25.93
CA SER A 192 6.47 -11.82 27.37
C SER A 192 5.59 -10.70 27.97
N PRO A 193 4.74 -10.98 28.98
CA PRO A 193 3.82 -10.01 29.57
C PRO A 193 4.50 -8.96 30.48
N THR A 194 5.81 -9.06 30.70
CA THR A 194 6.56 -8.04 31.42
C THR A 194 6.89 -6.90 30.48
N PRO A 195 6.45 -5.65 30.76
CA PRO A 195 6.87 -4.50 29.99
C PRO A 195 8.34 -4.26 30.32
N ARG A 196 9.25 -4.93 29.62
CA ARG A 196 10.60 -4.39 29.47
C ARG A 196 10.46 -3.18 28.57
N ARG A 197 10.08 -2.08 29.23
CA ARG A 197 10.42 -0.71 28.90
C ARG A 197 11.96 -0.59 28.95
N ARG A 198 12.67 -1.41 28.18
CA ARG A 198 13.96 -0.99 27.66
C ARG A 198 13.56 0.07 26.65
N GLN A 199 13.64 1.32 27.11
CA GLN A 199 14.06 2.39 26.22
C GLN A 199 15.09 1.75 25.29
N VAL A 200 14.73 1.62 24.02
CA VAL A 200 15.71 1.57 22.96
C VAL A 200 16.34 2.95 23.04
N GLU A 201 17.25 3.13 24.00
CA GLU A 201 18.24 4.19 23.94
C GLU A 201 18.78 4.06 22.53
N GLN A 202 18.62 5.14 21.77
CA GLN A 202 19.25 5.30 20.49
C GLN A 202 20.76 5.16 20.73
N LEU A 203 21.25 3.93 20.70
CA LEU A 203 22.66 3.64 20.69
C LEU A 203 23.21 4.40 19.47
N PRO A 204 24.22 5.26 19.65
CA PRO A 204 24.78 5.99 18.54
C PRO A 204 25.19 4.98 17.48
N SER A 205 24.74 5.19 16.24
CA SER A 205 25.13 4.44 15.05
C SER A 205 26.63 4.62 14.81
N ARG A 206 27.46 3.99 15.63
CA ARG A 206 28.91 3.94 15.47
C ARG A 206 29.25 2.73 14.63
N GLY A 207 29.81 2.99 13.45
CA GLY A 207 30.71 2.09 12.74
C GLY A 207 30.05 0.82 12.21
N ARG A 208 30.03 0.71 10.89
CA ARG A 208 29.69 -0.49 10.13
C ARG A 208 30.62 -1.65 10.53
N THR A 209 30.25 -2.40 11.58
CA THR A 209 30.75 -3.76 11.76
C THR A 209 30.00 -4.64 10.77
N ASP A 210 30.70 -5.47 10.00
CA ASP A 210 30.10 -6.50 9.15
C ASP A 210 29.16 -7.36 10.00
N SER A 211 27.88 -7.00 10.00
CA SER A 211 26.84 -7.69 10.75
C SER A 211 26.69 -9.06 10.13
N SER A 212 26.72 -10.10 10.97
CA SER A 212 26.41 -11.47 10.59
C SER A 212 25.23 -11.54 9.61
N PRO A 213 25.40 -12.10 8.39
CA PRO A 213 24.31 -12.14 7.44
C PRO A 213 23.18 -13.04 7.99
N VAL A 214 21.96 -12.54 7.92
CA VAL A 214 20.76 -13.31 8.29
C VAL A 214 20.22 -14.00 7.06
N LEU A 215 20.31 -15.34 7.04
CA LEU A 215 20.00 -16.15 5.86
C LEU A 215 18.73 -16.97 6.02
N LEU A 216 18.11 -17.22 4.88
CA LEU A 216 16.93 -18.05 4.67
C LEU A 216 16.98 -18.64 3.26
N THR A 217 16.21 -19.69 3.02
CA THR A 217 15.97 -20.22 1.67
C THR A 217 15.01 -19.32 0.90
N THR A 218 14.99 -19.45 -0.44
CA THR A 218 14.00 -18.78 -1.29
C THR A 218 12.56 -19.19 -0.97
N ALA A 219 12.34 -20.42 -0.52
CA ALA A 219 11.03 -20.90 -0.08
C ALA A 219 10.60 -20.18 1.20
N GLU A 220 11.45 -20.16 2.23
CA GLU A 220 11.19 -19.43 3.48
C GLU A 220 10.99 -17.92 3.23
N ALA A 221 11.71 -17.34 2.26
CA ALA A 221 11.56 -15.92 1.92
C ALA A 221 10.18 -15.63 1.32
N ARG A 222 9.65 -16.55 0.51
CA ARG A 222 8.30 -16.45 -0.08
C ARG A 222 7.21 -16.70 0.95
N GLU A 223 7.38 -17.68 1.83
CA GLU A 223 6.46 -17.90 2.95
C GLU A 223 6.40 -16.65 3.84
N PHE A 224 7.56 -16.11 4.21
CA PHE A 224 7.66 -14.93 5.06
C PHE A 224 7.06 -13.68 4.39
N SER A 225 7.31 -13.48 3.09
CA SER A 225 6.73 -12.36 2.36
C SER A 225 5.22 -12.46 2.20
N THR A 226 4.72 -13.66 1.91
CA THR A 226 3.28 -13.92 1.83
C THR A 226 2.61 -13.66 3.17
N LEU A 227 3.23 -14.05 4.29
CA LEU A 227 2.67 -13.86 5.61
C LEU A 227 2.57 -12.39 6.01
N TYR A 228 3.64 -11.60 5.91
CA TYR A 228 3.57 -10.21 6.38
C TYR A 228 2.59 -9.36 5.56
N MET A 229 2.24 -9.81 4.35
CA MET A 229 1.22 -9.18 3.51
C MET A 229 -0.19 -9.30 4.11
N LEU A 230 -0.41 -10.19 5.09
CA LEU A 230 -1.61 -10.23 5.92
C LEU A 230 -1.96 -8.84 6.49
N GLY A 231 -0.95 -8.03 6.80
CA GLY A 231 -1.15 -6.66 7.29
C GLY A 231 -1.90 -5.72 6.32
N LYS A 232 -2.06 -6.08 5.04
CA LYS A 232 -2.84 -5.33 4.04
C LYS A 232 -4.32 -5.73 3.96
N TYR A 233 -4.74 -6.78 4.68
CA TYR A 233 -6.08 -7.36 4.59
C TYR A 233 -6.86 -7.24 5.90
N PRO A 234 -7.24 -6.04 6.36
CA PRO A 234 -7.89 -5.82 7.66
C PRO A 234 -9.42 -5.80 7.58
N PHE A 235 -10.01 -6.36 6.54
CA PHE A 235 -11.45 -6.40 6.35
C PHE A 235 -11.94 -7.82 6.48
N THR A 236 -13.01 -8.02 7.22
CA THR A 236 -13.64 -9.33 7.42
C THR A 236 -14.32 -9.82 6.15
N THR A 237 -14.61 -11.11 6.10
CA THR A 237 -15.42 -11.72 5.04
C THR A 237 -16.79 -11.04 4.96
N LYS A 238 -17.38 -10.70 6.11
CA LYS A 238 -18.67 -10.02 6.15
C LYS A 238 -18.62 -8.62 5.55
N GLU A 239 -17.54 -7.88 5.79
CA GLU A 239 -17.32 -6.57 5.17
C GLU A 239 -17.17 -6.70 3.65
N TYR A 240 -16.51 -7.75 3.14
CA TYR A 240 -16.40 -7.99 1.69
C TYR A 240 -17.72 -8.42 1.05
N GLU A 241 -18.54 -9.23 1.73
CA GLU A 241 -19.89 -9.59 1.25
C GLU A 241 -20.74 -8.33 1.05
N VAL A 242 -20.87 -7.50 2.09
CA VAL A 242 -21.64 -6.26 2.02
C VAL A 242 -21.01 -5.28 1.03
N ALA A 243 -19.68 -5.25 0.91
CA ALA A 243 -19.02 -4.45 -0.11
C ALA A 243 -19.38 -4.89 -1.54
N GLY A 244 -19.63 -6.18 -1.77
CA GLY A 244 -20.16 -6.71 -3.03
C GLY A 244 -21.50 -6.08 -3.40
N ASP A 245 -22.41 -5.98 -2.43
CA ASP A 245 -23.70 -5.31 -2.63
C ASP A 245 -23.51 -3.80 -2.87
N LEU A 246 -22.60 -3.16 -2.13
CA LEU A 246 -22.32 -1.73 -2.28
C LEU A 246 -21.74 -1.39 -3.65
N VAL A 247 -20.79 -2.18 -4.17
CA VAL A 247 -20.25 -1.95 -5.52
C VAL A 247 -21.28 -2.21 -6.62
N ALA A 248 -22.41 -2.86 -6.34
CA ALA A 248 -23.52 -2.98 -7.28
C ALA A 248 -24.41 -1.73 -7.35
N LEU A 249 -24.31 -0.81 -6.37
CA LEU A 249 -25.12 0.41 -6.33
C LEU A 249 -24.68 1.41 -7.44
N PRO A 250 -25.56 1.77 -8.40
CA PRO A 250 -25.21 2.70 -9.47
C PRO A 250 -24.72 4.06 -8.95
N ARG A 251 -25.40 4.60 -7.94
CA ARG A 251 -24.99 5.88 -7.30
C ARG A 251 -23.58 5.85 -6.72
N LEU A 252 -23.13 4.73 -6.15
CA LEU A 252 -21.78 4.61 -5.62
C LEU A 252 -20.76 4.53 -6.76
N ARG A 253 -21.06 3.75 -7.81
CA ARG A 253 -20.22 3.70 -9.01
C ARG A 253 -20.06 5.09 -9.61
N SER A 254 -21.16 5.81 -9.83
CA SER A 254 -21.14 7.17 -10.35
C SER A 254 -20.34 8.12 -9.46
N ALA A 255 -20.52 8.05 -8.14
CA ALA A 255 -19.75 8.86 -7.21
C ALA A 255 -18.23 8.59 -7.31
N MET A 256 -17.82 7.33 -7.43
CA MET A 256 -16.41 6.94 -7.58
C MET A 256 -15.82 7.44 -8.90
N LEU A 257 -16.55 7.33 -10.01
CA LEU A 257 -16.10 7.84 -11.31
C LEU A 257 -15.99 9.37 -11.32
N ALA A 258 -17.01 10.06 -10.81
CA ALA A 258 -17.02 11.53 -10.73
C ALA A 258 -15.90 12.06 -9.83
N ALA A 259 -15.72 11.46 -8.64
CA ALA A 259 -14.63 11.83 -7.75
C ALA A 259 -13.26 11.60 -8.41
N HIS A 260 -13.07 10.52 -9.17
CA HIS A 260 -11.81 10.26 -9.85
C HIS A 260 -11.56 11.20 -11.05
N LEU A 261 -12.58 11.51 -11.86
CA LEU A 261 -12.46 12.52 -12.92
C LEU A 261 -12.13 13.89 -12.35
N HIS A 262 -12.83 14.27 -11.28
CA HIS A 262 -12.56 15.52 -10.57
C HIS A 262 -11.12 15.53 -10.03
N PHE A 263 -10.66 14.45 -9.40
CA PHE A 263 -9.28 14.35 -8.94
C PHE A 263 -8.28 14.50 -10.10
N THR A 264 -8.57 13.91 -11.26
CA THR A 264 -7.73 13.99 -12.46
C THR A 264 -7.67 15.41 -13.01
N ALA A 265 -8.82 16.08 -13.14
CA ALA A 265 -8.92 17.46 -13.62
C ALA A 265 -8.18 18.42 -12.70
N SER A 266 -8.44 18.35 -11.39
CA SER A 266 -7.82 19.20 -10.38
C SER A 266 -6.31 18.95 -10.21
N SER A 267 -5.81 17.78 -10.61
CA SER A 267 -4.39 17.44 -10.59
C SER A 267 -3.66 17.77 -11.88
N ALA A 268 -4.37 18.05 -12.99
CA ALA A 268 -3.75 18.22 -14.30
C ALA A 268 -2.76 19.41 -14.35
N LYS A 269 -3.17 20.59 -13.85
CA LYS A 269 -2.32 21.78 -13.83
C LYS A 269 -1.11 21.62 -12.88
N PRO A 270 -1.27 21.26 -11.59
CA PRO A 270 -0.14 21.07 -10.68
C PRO A 270 0.88 20.03 -11.19
N LEU A 271 0.41 18.92 -11.79
CA LEU A 271 1.30 17.90 -12.33
C LEU A 271 1.98 18.33 -13.64
N ALA A 272 1.35 19.19 -14.44
CA ALA A 272 1.98 19.79 -15.62
C ALA A 272 3.06 20.82 -15.23
N GLU A 273 2.81 21.64 -14.21
CA GLU A 273 3.80 22.56 -13.63
C GLU A 273 4.99 21.79 -13.06
N LEU A 274 4.72 20.70 -12.32
CA LEU A 274 5.75 19.77 -11.84
C LEU A 274 6.56 19.18 -13.00
N LEU A 275 5.89 18.68 -14.05
CA LEU A 275 6.58 18.16 -15.23
C LEU A 275 7.47 19.22 -15.88
N SER A 276 6.99 20.45 -16.01
CA SER A 276 7.74 21.57 -16.58
C SER A 276 8.95 21.95 -15.71
N ALA A 277 8.80 21.98 -14.39
CA ALA A 277 9.86 22.33 -13.45
C ALA A 277 11.01 21.31 -13.45
N TRP A 278 10.68 20.03 -13.59
CA TRP A 278 11.63 18.93 -13.46
C TRP A 278 12.11 18.36 -14.81
N GLY A 279 11.50 18.76 -15.92
CA GLY A 279 11.94 18.42 -17.28
C GLY A 279 11.82 16.94 -17.66
N THR A 280 11.12 16.10 -16.88
CA THR A 280 10.97 14.66 -17.17
C THR A 280 9.64 14.07 -16.70
N PRO A 281 8.93 13.28 -17.54
CA PRO A 281 7.67 12.63 -17.17
C PRO A 281 7.84 11.60 -16.06
N ARG A 282 9.07 11.14 -15.80
CA ARG A 282 9.35 10.15 -14.76
C ARG A 282 9.13 10.70 -13.34
N VAL A 283 9.06 12.02 -13.16
CA VAL A 283 8.65 12.64 -11.87
C VAL A 283 7.23 12.24 -11.48
N LEU A 284 6.39 11.84 -12.44
CA LEU A 284 4.99 11.47 -12.21
C LEU A 284 4.78 10.01 -11.78
N LEU A 285 5.84 9.18 -11.76
CA LEU A 285 5.76 7.76 -11.40
C LEU A 285 5.04 7.47 -10.06
N PRO A 286 5.19 8.27 -8.98
CA PRO A 286 4.45 8.08 -7.74
C PRO A 286 2.93 8.14 -7.87
N PHE A 287 2.41 8.82 -8.90
CA PHE A 287 0.98 9.06 -9.11
C PHE A 287 0.32 8.03 -10.02
N THR A 288 1.07 7.04 -10.50
CA THR A 288 0.62 6.07 -11.51
C THR A 288 -0.52 5.18 -11.06
N GLU A 289 -0.80 5.09 -9.75
CA GLU A 289 -1.99 4.39 -9.24
C GLU A 289 -3.29 5.15 -9.54
N ALA A 290 -3.26 6.48 -9.55
CA ALA A 290 -4.40 7.33 -9.82
C ALA A 290 -4.44 7.83 -11.26
N PHE A 291 -3.30 8.17 -11.84
CA PHE A 291 -3.26 8.81 -13.15
C PHE A 291 -2.19 8.23 -14.04
N VAL A 292 -2.38 8.32 -15.35
CA VAL A 292 -1.33 8.01 -16.31
C VAL A 292 -1.21 9.13 -17.33
N GLY A 293 0.03 9.49 -17.65
CA GLY A 293 0.32 10.38 -18.76
C GLY A 293 0.08 9.65 -20.08
N ARG A 294 -0.52 10.35 -21.05
CA ARG A 294 -0.53 9.87 -22.43
C ARG A 294 0.87 9.98 -23.04
N THR A 295 1.19 9.12 -24.00
CA THR A 295 2.48 9.18 -24.71
C THR A 295 2.54 10.42 -25.59
N GLY A 296 3.52 11.30 -25.35
CA GLY A 296 3.82 12.48 -26.18
C GLY A 296 4.03 13.78 -25.36
N PRO A 297 4.83 14.75 -25.85
CA PRO A 297 4.96 16.05 -25.20
C PRO A 297 3.60 16.77 -25.09
N GLY A 298 3.26 17.27 -23.89
CA GLY A 298 2.01 18.01 -23.65
C GLY A 298 0.72 17.17 -23.61
N ALA A 299 0.83 15.84 -23.59
CA ALA A 299 -0.34 14.97 -23.62
C ALA A 299 -1.12 15.02 -22.29
N PRO A 300 -2.46 15.17 -22.31
CA PRO A 300 -3.22 15.39 -21.08
C PRO A 300 -3.27 14.16 -20.19
N LEU A 301 -3.37 14.39 -18.89
CA LEU A 301 -3.51 13.37 -17.86
C LEU A 301 -4.80 12.56 -18.07
N SER A 302 -4.72 11.24 -17.95
CA SER A 302 -5.87 10.34 -17.97
C SER A 302 -6.06 9.66 -16.61
N PRO A 303 -7.32 9.39 -16.20
CA PRO A 303 -7.59 8.58 -15.01
C PRO A 303 -7.06 7.15 -15.21
N ASN A 304 -6.38 6.59 -14.22
CA ASN A 304 -6.00 5.18 -14.23
C ASN A 304 -7.12 4.32 -13.59
N PRO A 305 -7.79 3.44 -14.33
CA PRO A 305 -8.89 2.63 -13.80
C PRO A 305 -8.47 1.66 -12.68
N LYS A 306 -7.16 1.41 -12.50
CA LYS A 306 -6.61 0.72 -11.31
C LYS A 306 -7.11 1.32 -10.00
N LEU A 307 -7.32 2.64 -9.94
CA LEU A 307 -7.81 3.31 -8.73
C LEU A 307 -9.21 2.84 -8.33
N ILE A 308 -10.07 2.50 -9.30
CA ILE A 308 -11.41 1.96 -9.02
C ILE A 308 -11.29 0.59 -8.33
N THR A 309 -10.42 -0.29 -8.82
CA THR A 309 -10.14 -1.57 -8.14
C THR A 309 -9.57 -1.36 -6.75
N VAL A 310 -8.69 -0.37 -6.58
CA VAL A 310 -8.15 0.00 -5.27
C VAL A 310 -9.29 0.43 -4.35
N LEU A 311 -10.15 1.36 -4.74
CA LEU A 311 -11.28 1.82 -3.94
C LEU A 311 -12.25 0.66 -3.59
N CYS A 312 -12.61 -0.18 -4.57
CA CYS A 312 -13.51 -1.32 -4.37
C CYS A 312 -12.96 -2.31 -3.33
N ASN A 313 -11.65 -2.53 -3.29
CA ASN A 313 -11.06 -3.52 -2.38
C ASN A 313 -10.59 -2.96 -1.04
N ASN A 314 -10.65 -1.65 -0.84
CA ASN A 314 -10.01 -0.99 0.30
C ASN A 314 -10.86 0.06 0.99
N VAL A 315 -11.70 0.77 0.24
CA VAL A 315 -12.57 1.83 0.78
C VAL A 315 -13.99 1.33 0.93
N VAL A 316 -14.52 0.61 -0.06
CA VAL A 316 -15.89 0.07 0.00
C VAL A 316 -16.07 -0.95 1.15
N PRO A 317 -15.12 -1.85 1.45
CA PRO A 317 -15.21 -2.73 2.63
C PRO A 317 -15.20 -1.94 3.96
N ALA A 318 -14.54 -0.77 3.99
CA ALA A 318 -14.58 0.10 5.15
C ALA A 318 -15.94 0.80 5.32
N MET A 319 -16.61 1.16 4.21
CA MET A 319 -18.00 1.64 4.23
C MET A 319 -18.96 0.55 4.68
N ALA A 320 -18.76 -0.68 4.19
CA ALA A 320 -19.51 -1.85 4.63
C ALA A 320 -19.37 -2.08 6.14
N GLY A 321 -18.15 -2.00 6.67
CA GLY A 321 -17.90 -2.06 8.12
C GLY A 321 -18.67 -1.02 8.92
N GLU A 322 -18.82 0.20 8.38
CA GLU A 322 -19.61 1.24 9.01
C GLU A 322 -21.12 0.95 9.00
N LEU A 323 -21.66 0.40 7.90
CA LEU A 323 -23.06 -0.03 7.85
C LEU A 323 -23.35 -1.19 8.81
N ILE A 324 -22.46 -2.18 8.85
CA ILE A 324 -22.54 -3.32 9.77
C ILE A 324 -22.57 -2.81 11.22
N ARG A 325 -21.67 -1.88 11.57
CA ARG A 325 -21.61 -1.26 12.91
C ARG A 325 -22.90 -0.53 13.26
N ARG A 326 -23.59 0.06 12.28
CA ARG A 326 -24.87 0.76 12.47
C ARG A 326 -26.09 -0.17 12.38
N GLY A 327 -25.91 -1.46 12.05
CA GLY A 327 -27.01 -2.39 11.82
C GLY A 327 -27.87 -2.03 10.59
N LEU A 328 -27.27 -1.40 9.57
CA LEU A 328 -27.97 -0.91 8.39
C LEU A 328 -27.71 -1.80 7.16
N PRO A 329 -28.69 -1.99 6.27
CA PRO A 329 -28.50 -2.71 5.01
C PRO A 329 -27.70 -1.85 4.00
N ALA A 330 -27.13 -2.50 2.98
CA ALA A 330 -26.38 -1.84 1.90
C ALA A 330 -27.19 -0.70 1.21
N ALA A 331 -28.50 -0.91 1.02
CA ALA A 331 -29.40 0.09 0.44
C ALA A 331 -29.50 1.40 1.26
N ALA A 332 -29.23 1.35 2.56
CA ALA A 332 -29.25 2.51 3.46
C ALA A 332 -27.93 3.29 3.48
N LEU A 333 -26.99 3.01 2.55
CA LEU A 333 -25.77 3.80 2.41
C LEU A 333 -26.11 5.28 2.20
N ASP A 334 -25.58 6.15 3.05
CA ASP A 334 -25.70 7.61 2.99
C ASP A 334 -24.31 8.27 2.90
N SER A 335 -24.23 9.56 2.56
CA SER A 335 -22.95 10.28 2.49
C SER A 335 -22.19 10.29 3.81
N ARG A 336 -22.88 10.22 4.95
CA ARG A 336 -22.25 10.11 6.28
C ARG A 336 -21.53 8.78 6.44
N ALA A 337 -22.11 7.68 5.99
CA ALA A 337 -21.49 6.35 5.99
C ALA A 337 -20.35 6.27 4.96
N VAL A 338 -20.51 6.89 3.78
CA VAL A 338 -19.45 7.03 2.78
C VAL A 338 -18.23 7.74 3.38
N HIS A 339 -18.43 8.92 3.97
CA HIS A 339 -17.37 9.69 4.63
C HIS A 339 -16.70 8.90 5.75
N ALA A 340 -17.50 8.32 6.67
CA ALA A 340 -16.98 7.51 7.77
C ALA A 340 -16.21 6.28 7.27
N GLY A 341 -16.64 5.65 6.18
CA GLY A 341 -15.94 4.56 5.52
C GLY A 341 -14.57 4.97 4.97
N VAL A 342 -14.47 6.14 4.31
CA VAL A 342 -13.19 6.69 3.86
C VAL A 342 -12.24 6.93 5.03
N VAL A 343 -12.72 7.56 6.10
CA VAL A 343 -11.93 7.81 7.32
C VAL A 343 -11.48 6.49 7.97
N SER A 344 -12.37 5.49 8.01
CA SER A 344 -12.07 4.15 8.51
C SER A 344 -10.97 3.46 7.69
N ALA A 345 -11.05 3.51 6.35
CA ALA A 345 -10.03 2.98 5.46
C ALA A 345 -8.65 3.59 5.72
N LYS A 346 -8.58 4.92 5.91
CA LYS A 346 -7.34 5.63 6.28
C LYS A 346 -6.75 5.12 7.60
N ARG A 347 -7.60 4.96 8.63
CA ARG A 347 -7.21 4.49 9.96
C ARG A 347 -6.76 3.03 9.99
N ARG A 348 -7.23 2.19 9.05
CA ARG A 348 -6.83 0.78 8.98
C ARG A 348 -5.44 0.56 8.36
N HIS A 349 -4.75 1.63 7.93
CA HIS A 349 -3.36 1.59 7.43
C HIS A 349 -3.11 0.55 6.31
N ILE A 350 -4.13 0.22 5.52
CA ILE A 350 -4.08 -0.75 4.40
C ILE A 350 -3.02 -0.45 3.34
N PHE A 351 -2.60 0.81 3.26
CA PHE A 351 -1.60 1.28 2.32
C PHE A 351 -0.23 1.50 2.95
N SER A 352 -0.05 1.20 4.24
CA SER A 352 1.23 1.26 4.90
C SER A 352 1.61 -0.05 5.56
N LEU A 353 2.70 -0.65 5.08
CA LEU A 353 3.16 -1.97 5.52
C LEU A 353 4.68 -1.99 5.68
N ALA A 354 5.17 -2.53 6.79
CA ALA A 354 6.57 -2.92 6.90
C ALA A 354 6.82 -4.18 6.05
N VAL A 355 7.79 -4.10 5.13
CA VAL A 355 8.22 -5.23 4.29
C VAL A 355 9.67 -5.57 4.57
N ALA A 356 10.02 -6.85 4.42
CA ALA A 356 11.41 -7.29 4.51
C ALA A 356 12.20 -6.93 3.25
N MET A 357 13.48 -6.64 3.44
CA MET A 357 14.44 -6.36 2.36
C MET A 357 15.28 -7.62 2.12
N PHE A 358 15.07 -8.24 0.97
CA PHE A 358 15.72 -9.47 0.56
C PHE A 358 16.76 -9.24 -0.53
N ASP A 359 17.89 -9.93 -0.42
CA ASP A 359 18.94 -10.01 -1.45
C ASP A 359 19.39 -11.46 -1.66
N ARG A 360 19.63 -11.90 -2.90
CA ARG A 360 20.29 -13.19 -3.14
C ARG A 360 21.67 -13.21 -2.50
N PHE A 361 21.98 -14.29 -1.79
CA PHE A 361 23.26 -14.49 -1.11
C PHE A 361 24.05 -15.62 -1.78
N GLY A 362 25.28 -15.36 -2.24
CA GLY A 362 26.09 -16.35 -2.95
C GLY A 362 25.87 -16.42 -4.47
N GLY A 363 25.23 -15.41 -5.07
CA GLY A 363 25.11 -15.25 -6.52
C GLY A 363 23.72 -15.51 -7.11
N PRO A 364 23.54 -15.35 -8.44
CA PRO A 364 22.22 -15.34 -9.10
C PRO A 364 21.45 -16.67 -9.02
N LEU A 365 22.17 -17.80 -9.00
CA LEU A 365 21.58 -19.15 -8.95
C LEU A 365 21.39 -19.68 -7.53
N SER A 366 21.78 -18.91 -6.51
CA SER A 366 21.67 -19.34 -5.12
C SER A 366 20.21 -19.45 -4.69
N SER A 367 19.89 -20.54 -3.98
CA SER A 367 18.63 -20.72 -3.25
C SER A 367 18.64 -20.04 -1.88
N THR A 368 19.73 -19.34 -1.53
CA THR A 368 19.89 -18.63 -0.28
C THR A 368 19.64 -17.14 -0.49
N VAL A 369 18.85 -16.57 0.41
CA VAL A 369 18.47 -15.18 0.46
C VAL A 369 18.97 -14.61 1.79
N ARG A 370 19.32 -13.33 1.81
CA ARG A 370 19.67 -12.57 3.01
C ARG A 370 18.57 -11.56 3.32
N ILE A 371 18.20 -11.41 4.60
CA ILE A 371 17.41 -10.27 5.09
C ILE A 371 18.37 -9.18 5.55
N SER A 372 18.33 -8.02 4.89
CA SER A 372 19.11 -6.84 5.29
C SER A 372 18.36 -5.90 6.24
N GLY A 373 17.07 -6.16 6.45
CA GLY A 373 16.23 -5.48 7.43
C GLY A 373 14.81 -5.26 6.91
N PHE A 374 14.15 -4.23 7.43
CA PHE A 374 12.76 -3.91 7.12
C PHE A 374 12.58 -2.43 6.74
N SER A 375 11.60 -2.17 5.89
CA SER A 375 11.24 -0.83 5.41
C SER A 375 9.73 -0.64 5.47
N MET A 376 9.29 0.49 6.07
CA MET A 376 7.89 0.92 5.99
C MET A 376 7.59 1.42 4.59
N ARG A 377 6.66 0.77 3.92
CA ARG A 377 6.08 1.23 2.65
C ARG A 377 4.83 2.04 2.94
N ALA A 378 4.62 3.07 2.15
CA ALA A 378 3.35 3.80 2.08
C ALA A 378 3.06 4.09 0.60
N CYS A 379 1.81 3.91 0.14
CA CYS A 379 1.42 4.43 -1.17
C CYS A 379 1.46 5.97 -1.10
N PRO A 380 2.32 6.64 -1.89
CA PRO A 380 2.53 8.07 -1.76
C PRO A 380 1.36 8.89 -2.35
N ALA A 381 0.79 8.44 -3.47
CA ALA A 381 -0.41 9.04 -4.06
C ALA A 381 -1.63 8.95 -3.14
N LEU A 382 -1.63 8.03 -2.19
CA LEU A 382 -2.75 7.86 -1.29
C LEU A 382 -2.96 9.06 -0.38
N VAL A 383 -1.94 9.68 0.20
CA VAL A 383 -2.17 10.76 1.15
C VAL A 383 -3.02 11.88 0.54
N PRO A 384 -2.64 12.49 -0.61
CA PRO A 384 -3.45 13.51 -1.24
C PRO A 384 -4.77 12.96 -1.77
N PHE A 385 -4.76 11.77 -2.37
CA PHE A 385 -5.97 11.15 -2.90
C PHE A 385 -6.99 10.84 -1.80
N SER A 386 -6.55 10.33 -0.66
CA SER A 386 -7.39 9.95 0.49
C SER A 386 -8.06 11.16 1.11
N SER A 387 -7.37 12.29 1.21
CA SER A 387 -7.96 13.56 1.63
C SER A 387 -8.92 14.10 0.57
N PHE A 388 -8.62 13.92 -0.72
CA PHE A 388 -9.51 14.31 -1.81
C PHE A 388 -10.82 13.50 -1.79
N ILE A 389 -10.76 12.16 -1.71
CA ILE A 389 -11.95 11.31 -1.68
C ILE A 389 -12.76 11.46 -0.39
N GLU A 390 -12.13 11.81 0.74
CA GLU A 390 -12.84 12.11 1.99
C GLU A 390 -13.82 13.26 1.81
N THR A 391 -13.43 14.28 1.05
CA THR A 391 -14.29 15.42 0.71
C THR A 391 -15.26 15.10 -0.43
N TRP A 392 -14.75 14.56 -1.54
CA TRP A 392 -15.50 14.58 -2.81
C TRP A 392 -16.33 13.33 -3.07
N LEU A 393 -15.96 12.18 -2.54
CA LEU A 393 -16.77 10.96 -2.71
C LEU A 393 -18.16 11.09 -2.07
N PRO A 394 -18.31 11.53 -0.79
CA PRO A 394 -19.64 11.75 -0.21
C PRO A 394 -20.41 12.87 -0.93
N TYR A 395 -19.73 13.93 -1.37
CA TYR A 395 -20.35 15.02 -2.14
C TYR A 395 -20.97 14.53 -3.46
N HIS A 396 -20.24 13.72 -4.23
CA HIS A 396 -20.76 13.18 -5.49
C HIS A 396 -21.85 12.13 -5.22
N PHE A 397 -21.72 11.34 -4.14
CA PHE A 397 -22.73 10.38 -3.74
C PHE A 397 -24.11 11.02 -3.54
N ASP A 398 -24.20 12.15 -2.81
CA ASP A 398 -25.46 12.86 -2.58
C ASP A 398 -26.07 13.48 -3.85
N ARG A 399 -25.26 13.78 -4.87
CA ARG A 399 -25.76 14.32 -6.14
C ARG A 399 -26.41 13.26 -7.02
N TYR A 400 -25.84 12.06 -7.02
CA TYR A 400 -26.37 10.92 -7.76
C TYR A 400 -27.50 10.19 -7.01
N GLU A 401 -27.96 10.71 -5.88
CA GLU A 401 -29.22 10.30 -5.24
C GLU A 401 -30.45 11.01 -5.85
N ARG A 402 -30.26 12.15 -6.52
CA ARG A 402 -31.34 13.03 -6.98
C ARG A 402 -31.65 12.93 -8.49
N GLN A 403 -30.93 12.05 -9.19
CA GLN A 403 -31.13 11.73 -10.61
C GLN A 403 -31.61 10.28 -10.69
#